data_AF-A0A8R2QY89-F1
#
_entry.id   AF-A0A8R2QY89-F1
#
_cell.length_a   1.000
_cell.length_b   1.000
_cell.length_c   1.000
_cell.angle_alpha   90.00
_cell.angle_beta   90.00
_cell.angle_gamma   90.00
#
_symmetry.space_group_name_H-M   'P 1'
#
loop_
_entity.id
_entity.type
_entity.pdbx_description
1 polymer ?
#
loop_
_entity_poly.entity_id
_entity_poly.type
_entity_poly.pdbx_seq_one_letter_code
_entity_poly.pdbx_strand_id
1 'polypeptide(L)' 'MKMTIAEGNNAALNCASNDLNHIFLFWLFNKTTIISSGIDYNDKKYKYEVLSGKLNINLMNQMRK' A
#
# COMPACT_ATOMS: atom_id res chain seq x y z
N MET A 1 13.20 3.45 0.36
CA MET A 1 12.28 4.49 -0.16
C MET A 1 11.70 5.23 1.03
N LYS A 2 11.79 6.56 1.07
CA LYS A 2 11.21 7.39 2.15
C LYS A 2 10.37 8.48 1.48
N MET A 3 9.10 8.55 1.82
CA MET A 3 8.16 9.54 1.33
C MET A 3 7.51 10.21 2.53
N THR A 4 7.55 11.54 2.58
CA THR A 4 6.87 12.34 3.60
C THR A 4 5.56 12.85 3.02
N ILE A 5 4.48 12.67 3.76
CA ILE A 5 3.12 12.99 3.30
C ILE A 5 2.45 13.77 4.42
N ALA A 6 1.73 14.83 4.07
CA ALA A 6 0.95 15.59 5.04
C ALA A 6 -0.14 14.71 5.67
N GLU A 7 -0.45 14.98 6.93
CA GLU A 7 -1.50 14.27 7.66
C GLU A 7 -2.85 14.46 6.94
N GLY A 8 -3.64 13.39 6.82
CA GLY A 8 -4.94 13.40 6.12
C GLY A 8 -4.89 13.26 4.60
N ASN A 9 -3.70 13.24 3.98
CA ASN A 9 -3.59 13.05 2.54
C ASN A 9 -3.38 11.58 2.19
N ASN A 10 -4.06 11.10 1.14
CA ASN A 10 -3.83 9.76 0.60
C ASN A 10 -2.44 9.63 -0.01
N ALA A 11 -1.94 8.39 -0.03
CA ALA A 11 -0.63 8.06 -0.57
C ALA A 11 -0.71 6.93 -1.58
N ALA A 12 0.26 6.90 -2.50
CA ALA A 12 0.51 5.77 -3.37
C ALA A 12 1.99 5.41 -3.33
N LEU A 13 2.30 4.16 -3.01
CA LEU A 13 3.64 3.60 -3.10
C LEU A 13 3.73 2.76 -4.37
N ASN A 14 4.68 3.10 -5.23
CA ASN A 14 5.02 2.30 -6.39
C ASN A 14 6.17 1.37 -6.04
N CYS A 15 6.06 0.10 -6.39
CA CYS A 15 7.18 -0.84 -6.31
C CYS A 15 8.03 -0.70 -7.58
N ALA A 16 9.19 -0.05 -7.48
CA ALA A 16 10.07 0.17 -8.63
C ALA A 16 10.62 -1.13 -9.25
N SER A 17 10.63 -2.22 -8.48
CA SER A 17 11.03 -3.54 -8.95
C SER A 17 9.88 -4.29 -9.65
N ASN A 18 8.64 -3.79 -9.59
CA ASN A 18 7.52 -4.41 -10.28
C ASN A 18 7.50 -4.00 -11.76
N ASP A 19 7.85 -4.93 -12.64
CA ASP A 19 7.94 -4.73 -14.08
C ASP A 19 7.26 -5.88 -14.85
N LEU A 20 7.33 -5.84 -16.19
CA LEU A 20 6.67 -6.84 -17.04
C LEU A 20 7.22 -8.27 -16.85
N ASN A 21 8.46 -8.41 -16.37
CA ASN A 21 9.11 -9.69 -16.11
C ASN A 21 9.06 -10.08 -14.62
N HIS A 22 8.84 -9.12 -13.73
CA HIS A 22 8.83 -9.32 -12.29
C HIS A 22 7.56 -8.72 -11.67
N ILE A 23 6.54 -9.55 -11.49
CA ILE A 23 5.31 -9.16 -10.81
C ILE A 23 5.39 -9.60 -9.36
N PHE A 24 5.40 -8.65 -8.45
CA PHE A 24 5.29 -8.92 -7.02
C PHE A 24 3.81 -9.07 -6.67
N LEU A 25 3.49 -9.95 -5.73
CA LEU A 25 2.10 -10.27 -5.38
C LEU A 25 1.66 -9.65 -4.05
N PHE A 26 2.58 -9.06 -3.29
CA PHE A 26 2.29 -8.52 -1.97
C PHE A 26 3.28 -7.45 -1.54
N TRP A 27 2.85 -6.65 -0.56
CA TRP A 27 3.69 -5.80 0.27
C TRP A 27 3.83 -6.40 1.67
N LEU A 28 5.04 -6.33 2.23
CA LEU A 28 5.29 -6.71 3.62
C LEU A 28 5.33 -5.44 4.49
N PHE A 29 4.27 -5.22 5.26
CA PHE A 29 4.22 -4.22 6.30
C PHE A 29 4.76 -4.80 7.61
N ASN A 30 5.45 -3.98 8.41
CA ASN A 30 5.97 -4.31 9.76
C ASN A 30 6.68 -5.67 9.94
N LYS A 31 7.24 -6.25 8.87
CA LYS A 31 7.90 -7.57 8.79
C LYS A 31 6.99 -8.80 8.93
N THR A 32 5.74 -8.67 9.35
CA THR A 32 4.85 -9.82 9.58
C THR A 32 3.51 -9.70 8.88
N THR A 33 3.12 -8.48 8.48
CA THR A 33 1.81 -8.23 7.89
C THR A 33 1.90 -8.24 6.37
N ILE A 34 1.19 -9.16 5.74
CA ILE A 34 1.08 -9.23 4.27
C ILE A 34 -0.12 -8.41 3.83
N ILE A 35 0.09 -7.57 2.80
CA ILE A 35 -0.97 -6.86 2.09
C ILE A 35 -0.91 -7.36 0.63
N SER A 36 -1.95 -8.06 0.19
CA SER A 36 -2.01 -8.65 -1.15
C SER A 36 -3.43 -8.62 -1.70
N SER A 37 -3.58 -8.85 -3.00
CA SER A 37 -4.90 -8.99 -3.62
C SER A 37 -5.67 -10.14 -2.96
N GLY A 38 -6.82 -9.84 -2.35
CA GLY A 38 -7.68 -10.81 -1.68
C GLY A 38 -7.35 -11.09 -0.20
N ILE A 39 -6.24 -10.53 0.33
CA ILE A 39 -5.92 -10.55 1.76
C ILE A 39 -5.52 -9.12 2.14
N ASP A 40 -6.51 -8.23 2.16
CA ASP A 40 -6.31 -6.88 2.64
C ASP A 40 -6.48 -6.88 4.16
N TYR A 41 -5.35 -6.85 4.89
CA TYR A 41 -5.31 -6.69 6.36
C TYR A 41 -6.21 -5.55 6.87
N ASN A 42 -6.42 -4.53 6.04
CA ASN A 42 -7.39 -3.46 6.23
C ASN A 42 -7.76 -2.88 4.86
N ASP A 43 -8.78 -3.44 4.22
CA ASP A 43 -9.29 -3.08 2.88
C ASP A 43 -9.72 -1.61 2.76
N LYS A 44 -10.17 -0.99 3.85
CA LYS A 44 -10.50 0.44 3.89
C LYS A 44 -9.27 1.34 3.87
N LYS A 45 -8.12 0.83 4.35
CA LYS A 45 -6.86 1.58 4.48
C LYS A 45 -5.89 1.26 3.34
N TYR A 46 -5.86 0.03 2.86
CA TYR A 46 -4.89 -0.45 1.89
C TYR A 46 -5.60 -1.09 0.71
N LYS A 47 -5.16 -0.74 -0.50
CA LYS A 47 -5.61 -1.38 -1.73
C LYS A 47 -4.41 -1.69 -2.61
N TYR A 48 -4.16 -2.97 -2.85
CA TYR A 48 -3.08 -3.44 -3.70
C TYR A 48 -3.52 -3.67 -5.15
N GLU A 49 -2.76 -3.16 -6.10
CA GLU A 49 -2.93 -3.38 -7.53
C GLU A 49 -1.82 -4.32 -8.05
N VAL A 50 -2.18 -5.57 -8.34
CA VAL A 50 -1.20 -6.64 -8.66
C VAL A 50 -0.33 -6.29 -9.86
N LEU A 51 -0.93 -5.88 -10.99
CA LEU A 51 -0.19 -5.67 -12.24
C LEU A 51 0.78 -4.49 -12.17
N SER A 52 0.43 -3.43 -11.44
CA SER A 52 1.26 -2.23 -11.29
C SER A 52 2.19 -2.31 -10.07
N GLY A 53 1.99 -3.28 -9.17
CA GLY A 53 2.67 -3.35 -7.88
C GLY A 53 2.34 -2.19 -6.94
N LYS A 54 1.33 -1.38 -7.28
CA LYS A 54 1.00 -0.14 -6.58
C LYS A 54 0.20 -0.42 -5.32
N LEU A 55 0.65 0.15 -4.21
CA LEU A 55 -0.09 0.16 -2.95
C LEU A 55 -0.71 1.54 -2.73
N ASN A 56 -2.03 1.62 -2.79
CA ASN A 56 -2.77 2.80 -2.40
C ASN A 56 -3.03 2.75 -0.89
N ILE A 57 -2.76 3.85 -0.20
CA ILE A 57 -2.94 4.01 1.24
C ILE A 57 -3.93 5.14 1.46
N ASN A 58 -5.08 4.80 2.02
CA ASN A 58 -6.13 5.73 2.38
C ASN A 58 -5.92 6.20 3.82
N LEU A 59 -5.60 7.47 4.00
CA LEU A 59 -5.43 8.08 5.31
C LEU A 59 -6.77 8.70 5.69
N MET A 60 -7.70 7.87 6.16
CA MET A 60 -8.92 8.35 6.81
C MET A 60 -8.50 9.23 8.00
N ASN A 61 -8.96 10.48 8.05
CA ASN A 61 -8.76 11.35 9.20
C ASN A 61 -9.20 10.58 10.46
N GLN A 62 -8.27 10.28 11.36
CA GLN A 62 -8.65 10.02 12.74
C GLN A 62 -9.19 11.35 13.24
N MET A 63 -10.53 11.45 13.35
CA MET A 63 -11.15 12.56 14.06
C MET A 63 -10.50 12.60 15.44
N ARG A 64 -9.71 13.65 15.70
CA ARG A 64 -9.18 13.96 17.03
C ARG A 64 -10.38 13.95 17.98
N LYS A 65 -10.41 12.98 18.90
CA LYS A 65 -11.31 13.01 20.05
C LYS A 65 -10.93 14.18 20.95
#